data_AF-A0A419EV44-F1
#
_entry.id   AF-A0A419EV44-F1
#
_cell.length_a   1.000
_cell.length_b   1.000
_cell.length_c   1.000
_cell.angle_alpha   90.00
_cell.angle_beta   90.00
_cell.angle_gamma   90.00
#
_symmetry.space_group_name_H-M   'P 1'
#
loop_
_entity.id
_entity.type
_entity.pdbx_description
1 polymer ?
#
loop_
_entity_poly.entity_id
_entity_poly.type
_entity_poly.pdbx_seq_one_letter_code
_entity_poly.pdbx_strand_id
1 'polypeptide(L)'
;CDYIFFTDCDALASANVLEAHLSNFSPGCFLLGSMIRMSKEETEMLTPEDIMAGAFEGKLTPDIFGKLRRENRIARLRTFLRMRREPHIYGTNFSVTKDALLKVNGYDENFRGWGNADGDLRERLKMIGLRPKPIYDEAIVLHMYHQRDPTAPLRLNRAYARRRNIPARCLNGIMKLQKDGQAQ
;
A
#
# COMPACT_ATOMS: atom_id res chain seq x y z
N CYS A 1 19.70 0.25 -6.10
CA CYS A 1 18.54 -0.22 -5.30
C CYS A 1 17.31 -0.06 -6.19
N ASP A 2 16.70 -1.15 -6.66
CA ASP A 2 15.60 -1.11 -7.64
C ASP A 2 14.21 -1.28 -7.00
N TYR A 3 14.03 -0.76 -5.79
CA TYR A 3 12.76 -0.76 -5.08
C TYR A 3 12.07 0.58 -5.19
N ILE A 4 10.75 0.52 -5.32
CA ILE A 4 9.89 1.69 -5.24
C ILE A 4 9.10 1.54 -3.94
N PHE A 5 9.25 2.52 -3.06
CA PHE A 5 8.45 2.71 -1.87
C PHE A 5 7.39 3.76 -2.17
N PHE A 6 6.14 3.45 -1.83
CA PHE A 6 5.01 4.34 -2.00
C PHE A 6 4.56 4.87 -0.64
N THR A 7 4.32 6.18 -0.60
CA THR A 7 3.79 6.90 0.56
C THR A 7 2.93 8.07 0.09
N ASP A 8 2.00 8.47 0.94
CA ASP A 8 1.19 9.68 0.72
C ASP A 8 1.88 10.90 1.34
N CYS A 9 1.49 12.10 0.90
CA CYS A 9 2.05 13.36 1.39
C CYS A 9 1.59 13.73 2.81
N ASP A 10 0.57 13.04 3.31
CA ASP A 10 0.00 13.18 4.64
C ASP A 10 0.37 12.00 5.57
N ALA A 11 1.41 11.24 5.20
CA ALA A 11 1.91 10.13 5.99
C ALA A 11 3.24 10.48 6.67
N LEU A 12 3.26 10.42 8.00
CA LEU A 12 4.45 10.54 8.83
C LEU A 12 5.07 9.15 9.00
N ALA A 13 6.25 8.97 8.43
CA ALA A 13 6.91 7.68 8.40
C ALA A 13 7.78 7.50 9.65
N SER A 14 7.62 6.36 10.35
CA SER A 14 8.50 6.03 11.49
C SER A 14 9.96 5.92 11.05
N ALA A 15 10.89 6.21 11.97
CA ALA A 15 12.33 6.31 11.70
C ALA A 15 12.90 5.07 11.00
N ASN A 16 12.37 3.89 11.32
CA ASN A 16 12.84 2.61 10.80
C ASN A 16 12.07 2.13 9.56
N VAL A 17 11.12 2.90 8.99
CA VAL A 17 10.24 2.43 7.90
C VAL A 17 11.03 1.95 6.69
N LEU A 18 12.03 2.71 6.23
CA LEU A 18 12.82 2.37 5.05
C LEU A 18 13.74 1.18 5.35
N GLU A 19 14.35 1.14 6.53
CA GLU A 19 15.15 0.00 6.98
C GLU A 19 14.32 -1.27 7.02
N ALA A 20 13.11 -1.23 7.59
CA ALA A 20 12.20 -2.36 7.65
C ALA A 20 11.84 -2.86 6.24
N HIS A 21 11.56 -1.97 5.29
CA HIS A 21 11.33 -2.34 3.90
C HIS A 21 12.57 -2.96 3.23
N LEU A 22 13.76 -2.40 3.44
CA LEU A 22 15.00 -2.90 2.84
C LEU A 22 15.39 -4.27 3.43
N SER A 23 15.36 -4.41 4.75
CA SER A 23 15.73 -5.63 5.47
C SER A 23 14.76 -6.78 5.25
N ASN A 24 13.48 -6.49 4.99
CA ASN A 24 12.50 -7.52 4.67
C ASN A 24 12.39 -7.86 3.19
N PHE A 25 13.14 -7.19 2.32
CA PHE A 25 13.06 -7.51 0.92
C PHE A 25 13.43 -8.98 0.65
N SER A 26 12.63 -9.64 -0.19
CA SER A 26 12.98 -10.94 -0.75
C SER A 26 12.44 -11.09 -2.16
N PRO A 27 13.12 -11.82 -3.06
CA PRO A 27 12.58 -12.11 -4.39
C PRO A 27 11.18 -12.74 -4.32
N GLY A 28 10.30 -12.36 -5.26
CA GLY A 28 8.96 -12.94 -5.36
C GLY A 28 7.93 -12.38 -4.37
N CYS A 29 8.21 -11.26 -3.69
CA CYS A 29 7.22 -10.57 -2.86
C CYS A 29 7.15 -9.06 -3.09
N PHE A 30 6.02 -8.47 -2.68
CA PHE A 30 5.89 -7.04 -2.41
C PHE A 30 5.57 -6.86 -0.92
N LEU A 31 6.07 -5.79 -0.32
CA LEU A 31 6.00 -5.55 1.12
C LEU A 31 4.84 -4.64 1.47
N LEU A 32 4.18 -4.95 2.58
CA LEU A 32 3.02 -4.20 3.07
C LEU A 32 3.29 -3.75 4.51
N GLY A 33 3.46 -2.44 4.70
CA GLY A 33 3.53 -1.85 6.02
C GLY A 33 2.14 -1.55 6.59
N SER A 34 2.10 -1.12 7.84
CA SER A 34 0.86 -0.69 8.50
C SER A 34 0.69 0.82 8.43
N MET A 35 -0.56 1.24 8.57
CA MET A 35 -0.94 2.65 8.62
C MET A 35 -1.84 2.85 9.84
N ILE A 36 -1.45 3.77 10.71
CA ILE A 36 -2.22 4.16 11.90
C ILE A 36 -2.81 5.53 11.63
N ARG A 37 -4.13 5.67 11.75
CA ARG A 37 -4.79 6.98 11.58
C ARG A 37 -4.61 7.83 12.83
N MET A 38 -4.23 9.08 12.63
CA MET A 38 -4.28 10.11 13.64
C MET A 38 -5.68 10.71 13.71
N SER A 39 -6.07 11.19 14.90
CA SER A 39 -7.27 12.01 15.05
C SER A 39 -7.03 13.40 14.46
N LYS A 40 -8.12 14.15 14.29
CA LYS A 40 -8.05 15.54 13.85
C LYS A 40 -7.24 16.38 14.85
N GLU A 41 -7.54 16.20 16.14
CA GLU A 41 -6.90 16.89 17.24
C GLU A 41 -5.40 16.56 17.30
N GLU A 42 -5.04 15.28 17.19
CA GLU A 42 -3.63 14.85 17.14
C GLU A 42 -2.87 15.46 15.98
N THR A 43 -3.52 15.59 14.82
CA THR A 43 -2.91 16.19 13.62
C THR A 43 -2.74 17.70 13.78
N GLU A 44 -3.75 18.39 14.32
CA GLU A 44 -3.72 19.85 14.50
C GLU A 44 -2.77 20.30 15.60
N MET A 45 -2.43 19.43 16.56
CA MET A 45 -1.44 19.71 17.60
C MET A 45 0.02 19.55 17.14
N LEU A 46 0.28 18.87 16.02
CA LEU A 46 1.64 18.67 15.54
C LEU A 46 2.22 19.95 14.94
N THR A 47 3.41 20.32 15.40
CA THR A 47 4.24 21.35 14.78
C THR A 47 5.28 20.74 13.83
N PRO A 48 5.84 21.53 12.89
CA PRO A 48 6.99 21.07 12.09
C PRO A 48 8.17 20.62 12.96
N GLU A 49 8.42 21.29 14.08
CA GLU A 49 9.46 20.92 15.03
C GLU A 49 9.19 19.56 15.67
N ASP A 50 7.94 19.28 16.07
CA ASP A 50 7.52 17.97 16.58
C ASP A 50 7.73 16.86 15.55
N ILE A 51 7.41 17.13 14.28
CA ILE A 51 7.60 16.18 13.18
C ILE A 51 9.08 15.90 12.96
N MET A 52 9.92 16.94 12.90
CA MET A 52 11.36 16.79 12.72
C MET A 52 12.03 16.08 13.91
N ALA A 53 11.49 16.26 15.12
CA ALA A 53 11.92 15.56 16.32
C ALA A 53 11.36 14.12 16.44
N GLY A 54 10.45 13.70 15.56
CA GLY A 54 9.82 12.38 15.62
C GLY A 54 8.80 12.21 16.75
N ALA A 55 8.27 13.30 17.32
CA ALA A 55 7.38 13.25 18.49
C ALA A 55 6.11 12.43 18.25
N PHE A 56 5.64 12.36 17.00
CA PHE A 56 4.49 11.55 16.58
C PHE A 56 4.69 10.05 16.86
N GLU A 57 5.93 9.56 16.95
CA GLU A 57 6.23 8.18 17.28
C GLU A 57 5.82 7.81 18.72
N GLY A 58 5.61 8.80 19.60
CA GLY A 58 5.04 8.57 20.93
C GLY A 58 3.67 7.87 20.90
N LYS A 59 2.94 7.93 19.77
CA LYS A 59 1.70 7.17 19.56
C LYS A 59 1.96 5.66 19.45
N LEU A 60 3.15 5.23 19.07
CA LEU A 60 3.52 3.82 18.87
C LEU A 60 3.76 3.09 20.20
N THR A 61 2.69 2.93 20.98
CA THR A 61 2.75 2.30 22.30
C THR A 61 2.99 0.78 22.20
N PRO A 62 3.45 0.13 23.29
CA PRO A 62 3.58 -1.32 23.35
C PRO A 62 2.29 -2.08 22.97
N ASP A 63 1.12 -1.53 23.28
CA ASP A 63 -0.18 -2.11 22.91
C ASP A 63 -0.43 -2.05 21.41
N ILE A 64 -0.10 -0.94 20.76
CA ILE A 64 -0.16 -0.81 19.30
C ILE A 64 0.77 -1.84 18.66
N PHE A 65 2.02 -1.93 19.10
CA PHE A 65 2.96 -2.93 18.60
C PHE A 65 2.45 -4.37 18.83
N GLY A 66 1.85 -4.66 19.99
CA GLY A 66 1.24 -5.96 20.29
C GLY A 66 0.11 -6.32 19.33
N LYS A 67 -0.76 -5.35 19.02
CA LYS A 67 -1.82 -5.50 18.02
C LYS A 67 -1.24 -5.74 16.62
N LEU A 68 -0.29 -4.92 16.19
CA LEU A 68 0.35 -5.04 14.86
C LEU A 68 1.07 -6.37 14.70
N ARG A 69 1.78 -6.86 15.73
CA ARG A 69 2.41 -8.20 15.74
C ARG A 69 1.36 -9.30 15.52
N ARG A 70 0.23 -9.21 16.20
CA ARG A 70 -0.87 -10.18 16.04
C ARG A 70 -1.44 -10.12 14.62
N GLU A 71 -1.71 -8.93 14.10
CA GLU A 71 -2.22 -8.73 12.74
C GLU A 71 -1.23 -9.24 11.69
N ASN A 72 0.07 -8.96 11.87
CA ASN A 72 1.14 -9.43 11.00
C ASN A 72 1.19 -10.96 10.96
N ARG A 73 1.17 -11.64 12.12
CA ARG A 73 1.13 -13.12 12.20
C ARG A 73 -0.08 -13.71 11.48
N ILE A 74 -1.26 -13.15 11.71
CA ILE A 74 -2.51 -13.59 11.04
C ILE A 74 -2.40 -13.38 9.52
N ALA A 75 -1.87 -12.24 9.10
CA ALA A 75 -1.69 -11.87 7.70
C ALA A 75 -0.69 -12.81 6.99
N ARG A 76 0.47 -13.09 7.61
CA ARG A 76 1.45 -14.08 7.11
C ARG A 76 0.85 -15.47 6.98
N LEU A 77 0.09 -15.92 7.98
CA LEU A 77 -0.61 -17.21 7.93
C LEU A 77 -1.62 -17.28 6.78
N ARG A 78 -2.41 -16.22 6.58
CA ARG A 78 -3.39 -16.14 5.48
C ARG A 78 -2.71 -16.19 4.11
N THR A 79 -1.60 -15.46 3.93
CA THR A 79 -0.79 -15.54 2.70
C THR A 79 -0.24 -16.94 2.48
N PHE A 80 0.32 -17.56 3.53
CA PHE A 80 0.89 -18.91 3.45
C PHE A 80 -0.17 -19.96 3.04
N LEU A 81 -1.35 -19.88 3.65
CA LEU A 81 -2.50 -20.76 3.36
C LEU A 81 -3.29 -20.35 2.11
N ARG A 82 -2.88 -19.30 1.38
CA ARG A 82 -3.58 -18.77 0.19
C ARG A 82 -5.07 -18.51 0.43
N MET A 83 -5.40 -17.99 1.62
CA MET A 83 -6.79 -17.72 2.00
C MET A 83 -7.34 -16.54 1.22
N ARG A 84 -8.62 -16.58 0.84
CA ARG A 84 -9.29 -15.51 0.08
C ARG A 84 -9.16 -14.10 0.67
N ARG A 85 -9.03 -13.96 2.00
CA ARG A 85 -8.84 -12.67 2.69
C ARG A 85 -7.36 -12.34 2.87
N GLU A 86 -6.67 -12.10 1.77
CA GLU A 86 -5.24 -11.76 1.80
C GLU A 86 -4.98 -10.32 2.26
N PRO A 87 -3.75 -10.03 2.72
CA PRO A 87 -3.27 -8.67 3.01
C PRO A 87 -3.54 -7.70 1.85
N HIS A 88 -3.98 -6.49 2.17
CA HIS A 88 -4.32 -5.46 1.19
C HIS A 88 -3.15 -4.46 1.02
N ILE A 89 -3.01 -3.87 -0.17
CA ILE A 89 -2.09 -2.74 -0.40
C ILE A 89 -2.70 -1.48 0.21
N TYR A 90 -1.96 -0.78 1.05
CA TYR A 90 -2.26 0.62 1.34
C TYR A 90 -1.25 1.44 0.55
N GLY A 91 -1.71 2.26 -0.41
CA GLY A 91 -0.83 3.13 -1.21
C GLY A 91 0.13 3.97 -0.36
N THR A 92 -0.26 4.27 0.88
CA THR A 92 0.50 4.99 1.89
C THR A 92 1.73 4.26 2.43
N ASN A 93 1.81 2.92 2.35
CA ASN A 93 2.90 2.16 2.96
C ASN A 93 3.08 0.79 2.31
N PHE A 94 3.63 0.78 1.10
CA PHE A 94 4.00 -0.47 0.42
C PHE A 94 5.28 -0.30 -0.41
N SER A 95 5.96 -1.41 -0.68
CA SER A 95 7.06 -1.41 -1.63
C SER A 95 7.06 -2.61 -2.57
N VAL A 96 7.61 -2.41 -3.76
CA VAL A 96 7.72 -3.42 -4.80
C VAL A 96 8.98 -3.17 -5.64
N THR A 97 9.48 -4.20 -6.34
CA THR A 97 10.54 -4.00 -7.34
C THR A 97 10.03 -3.13 -8.49
N LYS A 98 10.89 -2.24 -8.99
CA LYS A 98 10.64 -1.47 -10.21
C LYS A 98 10.29 -2.38 -11.38
N ASP A 99 11.01 -3.49 -11.54
CA ASP A 99 10.73 -4.50 -12.57
C ASP A 99 9.31 -5.07 -12.48
N ALA A 100 8.86 -5.50 -11.29
CA ALA A 100 7.50 -6.03 -11.15
C ALA A 100 6.43 -4.96 -11.40
N LEU A 101 6.66 -3.72 -10.94
CA LEU A 101 5.76 -2.60 -11.21
C LEU A 101 5.64 -2.33 -12.72
N LEU A 102 6.76 -2.32 -13.45
CA LEU A 102 6.78 -2.13 -14.91
C LEU A 102 6.14 -3.31 -15.66
N LYS A 103 6.33 -4.55 -15.18
CA LYS A 103 5.71 -5.74 -15.74
C LYS A 103 4.18 -5.69 -15.70
N VAL A 104 3.60 -5.15 -14.62
CA VAL A 104 2.15 -4.94 -14.51
C VAL A 104 1.66 -3.62 -15.11
N ASN A 105 2.58 -2.79 -15.61
CA ASN A 105 2.35 -1.44 -16.13
C ASN A 105 1.82 -0.43 -15.08
N GLY A 106 2.16 -0.64 -13.80
CA GLY A 106 1.77 0.23 -12.70
C GLY A 106 0.27 0.18 -12.37
N TYR A 107 -0.23 1.31 -11.83
CA TYR A 107 -1.65 1.49 -11.57
C TYR A 107 -2.44 1.60 -12.87
N ASP A 108 -3.68 1.11 -12.86
CA ASP A 108 -4.61 1.28 -13.98
C ASP A 108 -5.31 2.65 -13.85
N GLU A 109 -4.98 3.58 -14.74
CA GLU A 109 -5.53 4.94 -14.77
C GLU A 109 -7.00 5.00 -15.22
N ASN A 110 -7.63 3.86 -15.51
CA ASN A 110 -9.08 3.80 -15.63
C ASN A 110 -9.80 3.93 -14.26
N PHE A 111 -9.10 3.69 -13.15
CA PHE A 111 -9.63 4.02 -11.83
C PHE A 111 -9.63 5.54 -11.65
N ARG A 112 -10.81 6.11 -11.40
CA ARG A 112 -10.99 7.57 -11.24
C ARG A 112 -11.52 7.89 -9.85
N GLY A 113 -11.03 8.98 -9.27
CA GLY A 113 -11.35 9.34 -7.89
C GLY A 113 -10.95 8.23 -6.92
N TRP A 114 -11.70 8.09 -5.83
CA TRP A 114 -11.32 7.25 -4.72
C TRP A 114 -11.69 5.77 -4.89
N GLY A 115 -10.72 4.89 -4.57
CA GLY A 115 -10.92 3.51 -4.16
C GLY A 115 -10.75 2.43 -5.25
N ASN A 116 -10.35 1.24 -4.80
CA ASN A 116 -10.11 -0.02 -5.54
C ASN A 116 -8.83 -0.10 -6.41
N ALA A 117 -8.14 1.02 -6.69
CA ALA A 117 -6.91 1.00 -7.48
C ALA A 117 -5.80 0.13 -6.84
N ASP A 118 -5.58 0.26 -5.52
CA ASP A 118 -4.63 -0.56 -4.76
C ASP A 118 -4.96 -2.06 -4.81
N GLY A 119 -6.25 -2.39 -4.74
CA GLY A 119 -6.72 -3.76 -4.84
C GLY A 119 -6.46 -4.37 -6.22
N ASP A 120 -6.67 -3.59 -7.28
CA ASP A 120 -6.40 -3.98 -8.67
C ASP A 120 -4.89 -4.21 -8.89
N LEU A 121 -4.04 -3.29 -8.43
CA LEU A 121 -2.59 -3.44 -8.50
C LEU A 121 -2.12 -4.69 -7.74
N ARG A 122 -2.66 -4.94 -6.54
CA ARG A 122 -2.34 -6.14 -5.76
C ARG A 122 -2.63 -7.42 -6.55
N GLU A 123 -3.80 -7.54 -7.14
CA GLU A 123 -4.16 -8.74 -7.90
C GLU A 123 -3.26 -8.93 -9.12
N ARG A 124 -2.89 -7.85 -9.82
CA ARG A 124 -1.95 -7.91 -10.95
C ARG A 124 -0.56 -8.38 -10.54
N LEU A 125 -0.02 -7.87 -9.43
CA LEU A 125 1.26 -8.33 -8.89
C LEU A 125 1.22 -9.83 -8.55
N LYS A 126 0.09 -10.31 -8.04
CA LYS A 126 -0.11 -11.75 -7.79
C LYS A 126 -0.21 -12.57 -9.07
N MET A 127 -0.83 -12.05 -10.12
CA MET A 127 -0.93 -12.73 -11.42
C MET A 127 0.44 -12.98 -12.06
N ILE A 128 1.43 -12.14 -11.78
CA ILE A 128 2.83 -12.36 -12.19
C ILE A 128 3.66 -13.15 -11.16
N GLY A 129 3.02 -13.75 -10.17
CA GLY A 129 3.63 -14.68 -9.21
C GLY A 129 4.17 -14.06 -7.92
N LEU A 130 4.02 -12.74 -7.70
CA LEU A 130 4.44 -12.13 -6.44
C LEU A 130 3.46 -12.44 -5.30
N ARG A 131 3.98 -12.52 -4.08
CA ARG A 131 3.18 -12.70 -2.86
C ARG A 131 3.21 -11.45 -1.96
N PRO A 132 2.09 -11.10 -1.32
CA PRO A 132 2.10 -10.04 -0.30
C PRO A 132 2.86 -10.51 0.95
N LYS A 133 3.89 -9.78 1.35
CA LYS A 133 4.63 -10.00 2.60
C LYS A 133 4.32 -8.85 3.58
N PRO A 134 3.44 -9.07 4.56
CA PRO A 134 3.16 -8.07 5.57
C PRO A 134 4.36 -7.93 6.53
N ILE A 135 4.61 -6.69 6.91
CA ILE A 135 5.65 -6.23 7.84
C ILE A 135 5.05 -5.18 8.79
N TYR A 136 3.81 -5.41 9.22
CA TYR A 136 2.95 -4.41 9.87
C TYR A 136 3.50 -3.83 11.16
N ASP A 137 4.23 -4.62 11.95
CA ASP A 137 4.87 -4.21 13.19
C ASP A 137 6.30 -3.70 13.01
N GLU A 138 6.82 -3.73 11.78
CA GLU A 138 8.20 -3.34 11.45
C GLU A 138 8.21 -2.02 10.65
N ALA A 139 7.30 -1.85 9.68
CA ALA A 139 7.14 -0.64 8.89
C ALA A 139 5.80 0.02 9.19
N ILE A 140 5.83 1.16 9.89
CA ILE A 140 4.64 1.88 10.35
C ILE A 140 4.65 3.30 9.81
N VAL A 141 3.52 3.74 9.27
CA VAL A 141 3.25 5.16 8.99
C VAL A 141 2.08 5.64 9.81
N LEU A 142 2.14 6.88 10.27
CA LEU A 142 1.03 7.59 10.88
C LEU A 142 0.40 8.49 9.83
N HIS A 143 -0.84 8.20 9.49
CA HIS A 143 -1.59 8.94 8.49
C HIS A 143 -2.33 10.08 9.18
N MET A 144 -1.93 11.31 8.84
CA MET A 144 -2.53 12.53 9.35
C MET A 144 -4.01 12.59 8.97
N TYR A 145 -4.80 13.24 9.81
CA TYR A 145 -6.21 13.42 9.54
C TYR A 145 -6.41 14.39 8.38
N HIS A 146 -7.25 13.99 7.42
CA HIS A 146 -7.81 14.89 6.42
C HIS A 146 -9.27 14.54 6.17
N GLN A 147 -10.02 15.48 5.58
CA GLN A 147 -11.38 15.21 5.15
C GLN A 147 -11.39 14.16 4.04
N ARG A 148 -12.35 13.23 4.09
CA ARG A 148 -12.46 12.16 3.09
C ARG A 148 -12.66 12.75 1.70
N ASP A 149 -12.05 12.10 0.71
CA ASP A 149 -12.25 12.45 -0.69
C ASP A 149 -13.76 12.49 -1.04
N PRO A 150 -14.26 13.56 -1.69
CA PRO A 150 -15.67 13.72 -2.03
C PRO A 150 -16.25 12.59 -2.90
N THR A 151 -15.41 11.88 -3.65
CA THR A 151 -15.82 10.77 -4.51
C THR A 151 -15.89 9.42 -3.77
N ALA A 152 -15.32 9.33 -2.55
CA ALA A 152 -15.31 8.09 -1.77
C ALA A 152 -16.72 7.50 -1.51
N PRO A 153 -17.76 8.30 -1.20
CA PRO A 153 -19.13 7.80 -1.05
C PRO A 153 -19.76 7.30 -2.37
N LEU A 154 -19.30 7.79 -3.52
CA LEU A 154 -19.88 7.49 -4.84
C LEU A 154 -19.52 6.08 -5.33
N ARG A 155 -18.39 5.52 -4.87
CA ARG A 155 -17.93 4.16 -5.20
C ARG A 155 -17.83 3.90 -6.71
N LEU A 156 -17.40 4.92 -7.47
CA LEU A 156 -17.36 4.94 -8.94
C LEU A 156 -16.68 3.68 -9.52
N ASN A 157 -15.60 3.22 -8.89
CA ASN A 157 -14.79 2.13 -9.41
C ASN A 157 -15.31 0.72 -9.08
N ARG A 158 -16.43 0.57 -8.36
CA ARG A 158 -16.89 -0.74 -7.82
C ARG A 158 -17.21 -1.76 -8.91
N ALA A 159 -17.90 -1.34 -9.98
CA ALA A 159 -18.23 -2.22 -11.09
C ALA A 159 -16.96 -2.62 -11.86
N TYR A 160 -16.11 -1.62 -12.16
CA TYR A 160 -14.85 -1.82 -12.86
C TYR A 160 -13.89 -2.75 -12.11
N ALA A 161 -13.78 -2.61 -10.79
CA ALA A 161 -12.94 -3.46 -9.94
C ALA A 161 -13.38 -4.95 -9.91
N ARG A 162 -14.63 -5.25 -10.29
CA ARG A 162 -15.21 -6.60 -10.28
C ARG A 162 -15.31 -7.23 -11.67
N ARG A 163 -14.71 -6.61 -12.69
CA ARG A 163 -14.66 -7.16 -14.05
C ARG A 163 -13.98 -8.53 -14.06
N ARG A 164 -14.43 -9.42 -14.94
CA ARG A 164 -13.95 -10.82 -14.99
C ARG A 164 -12.56 -10.95 -15.60
N ASN A 165 -12.30 -10.20 -16.67
CA ASN A 165 -11.08 -10.34 -17.46
C ASN A 165 -10.12 -9.21 -17.09
N ILE A 166 -9.40 -9.39 -15.98
CA ILE A 166 -8.36 -8.46 -15.52
C ILE A 166 -7.02 -8.98 -16.04
N PRO A 167 -6.33 -8.30 -16.98
CA PRO A 167 -5.01 -8.72 -17.43
C PRO A 167 -3.96 -8.45 -16.35
N ALA A 168 -2.91 -9.26 -16.29
CA ALA A 168 -1.80 -9.01 -15.36
C ALA A 168 -1.10 -7.67 -15.62
N ARG A 169 -1.02 -7.26 -16.89
CA ARG A 169 -0.49 -5.96 -17.33
C ARG A 169 -1.64 -5.05 -17.74
N CYS A 170 -1.79 -3.88 -17.12
CA CYS A 170 -2.86 -2.95 -17.48
C CYS A 170 -2.59 -2.28 -18.83
N LEU A 171 -3.66 -1.99 -19.58
CA LEU A 171 -3.55 -1.29 -20.86
C LEU A 171 -3.34 0.22 -20.66
N ASN A 172 -3.99 0.79 -19.65
CA ASN A 172 -3.92 2.22 -19.35
C ASN A 172 -3.18 2.41 -18.03
N GLY A 173 -1.84 2.37 -18.04
CA GLY A 173 -1.03 2.61 -16.84
C GLY A 173 0.11 3.55 -17.14
N ILE A 174 1.31 3.22 -16.64
CA ILE A 174 2.55 3.99 -16.90
C ILE A 174 2.71 4.22 -18.42
N MET A 175 2.46 3.18 -19.21
CA MET A 175 2.33 3.26 -20.66
C MET A 175 0.87 3.11 -21.09
N LYS A 176 0.52 3.74 -22.21
CA LYS A 176 -0.77 3.58 -22.87
C LYS A 176 -0.62 2.54 -23.97
N LEU A 177 -1.19 1.36 -23.75
CA LEU A 177 -1.06 0.20 -24.61
C LEU A 177 -2.35 -0.05 -25.39
N GLN A 178 -2.22 -0.46 -26.64
CA GLN A 178 -3.32 -1.01 -27.43
C GLN A 178 -3.64 -2.45 -26.99
N LYS A 179 -4.79 -2.98 -27.41
CA LYS A 179 -5.25 -4.33 -27.03
C LYS A 179 -4.25 -5.44 -27.41
N ASP A 180 -3.39 -5.18 -28.39
CA ASP A 180 -2.37 -6.12 -28.88
C ASP A 180 -1.06 -6.04 -28.07
N GLY A 181 -1.04 -5.25 -27.00
CA GLY A 181 0.11 -5.08 -26.09
C GLY A 181 1.20 -4.13 -26.60
N GLN A 182 1.03 -3.54 -27.79
CA GLN A 182 1.93 -2.52 -28.32
C GLN A 182 1.63 -1.14 -27.71
N ALA A 183 2.68 -0.36 -27.45
CA ALA A 183 2.53 1.03 -27.01
C ALA A 183 1.89 1.86 -28.13
N GLN A 184 1.01 2.79 -27.74
CA GLN A 184 0.42 3.77 -28.65
C GLN A 184 1.38 4.92 -28.92
#